data_AF-A0A1H5ZBD0-F1
#
_entry.id   AF-A0A1H5ZBD0-F1
#
_cell.length_a   1.000
_cell.length_b   1.000
_cell.length_c   1.000
_cell.angle_alpha   90.00
_cell.angle_beta   90.00
_cell.angle_gamma   90.00
#
_symmetry.space_group_name_H-M   'P 1'
#
loop_
_entity.id
_entity.type
_entity.pdbx_description
1 polymer ?
#
loop_
_entity_poly.entity_id
_entity_poly.type
_entity_poly.pdbx_seq_one_letter_code
_entity_poly.pdbx_strand_id
1 'polypeptide(L)'
;MNAFAHPLFRNLLSGLSSISRKTWILIAAFLLLLMGLLAWAAISIAGWLFGMAQQGVDAAPETVRSISSQVEQFMPGAQETVRSATAQVEQIIPGAQETLGALLPALSANTLPTSDVSGTDPGPVARFPGLVRVQWLRTDQHVQVRYQGQAALPEVIGHYAGGFAAQGYQQNLLSATTTEERHEYLKDGARFGLIVSIQNRNQITVDLVAPAS
;
A
#
# COMPACT_ATOMS: atom_id res chain seq x y z
N MET A 1 -15.68 26.26 52.20
CA MET A 1 -16.37 27.28 51.38
C MET A 1 -15.46 27.59 50.20
N ASN A 2 -16.00 27.48 48.99
CA ASN A 2 -15.27 27.12 47.77
C ASN A 2 -14.29 28.16 47.21
N ALA A 3 -13.31 27.59 46.52
CA ALA A 3 -12.13 28.13 45.86
C ALA A 3 -12.39 29.04 44.64
N PHE A 4 -11.50 30.04 44.49
CA PHE A 4 -10.93 30.61 43.27
C PHE A 4 -11.82 30.67 41.99
N ALA A 5 -12.56 31.77 41.82
CA ALA A 5 -13.07 32.19 40.52
C ALA A 5 -12.12 33.24 39.89
N HIS A 6 -11.34 32.81 38.91
CA HIS A 6 -10.32 33.59 38.22
C HIS A 6 -10.91 34.78 37.43
N PRO A 7 -10.33 36.00 37.52
CA PRO A 7 -10.70 37.15 36.69
C PRO A 7 -10.31 37.02 35.20
N LEU A 8 -9.67 35.91 34.82
CA LEU A 8 -9.20 35.66 33.45
C LEU A 8 -10.32 35.31 32.46
N PHE A 9 -11.49 34.86 32.93
CA PHE A 9 -12.60 34.48 32.04
C PHE A 9 -13.43 35.66 31.53
N ARG A 10 -13.27 36.87 32.11
CA ARG A 10 -14.12 38.02 31.75
C ARG A 10 -13.65 38.74 30.47
N ASN A 11 -12.40 38.53 30.05
CA ASN A 11 -11.83 39.19 28.87
C ASN A 11 -11.83 38.32 27.59
N LEU A 12 -12.23 37.04 27.66
CA LEU A 12 -12.25 36.17 26.47
C LEU A 12 -13.57 36.25 25.68
N LEU A 13 -14.63 36.83 26.25
CA LEU A 13 -15.95 36.91 25.62
C LEU A 13 -16.26 38.27 24.95
N SER A 14 -15.43 39.30 25.16
CA SER A 14 -15.64 40.65 24.61
C SER A 14 -14.80 40.97 23.37
N GLY A 15 -13.86 40.10 22.99
CA GLY A 15 -13.04 40.26 21.79
C GLY A 15 -13.70 39.74 20.49
N LEU A 16 -14.74 38.91 20.59
CA LEU A 16 -15.40 38.29 19.43
C LEU A 16 -16.44 39.20 18.75
N SER A 17 -16.87 40.31 19.39
CA SER A 17 -17.99 41.13 18.89
C SER A 17 -17.64 42.58 18.50
N SER A 18 -16.38 43.02 18.64
CA SER A 18 -15.95 44.36 18.17
C SER A 18 -15.59 44.41 16.68
N ILE A 19 -15.70 43.27 15.99
CA ILE A 19 -15.37 43.13 14.57
C ILE A 19 -16.52 43.74 13.74
N SER A 20 -16.22 44.85 13.07
CA SER A 20 -17.16 45.57 12.19
C SER A 20 -17.86 44.63 11.20
N ARG A 21 -19.14 44.89 10.89
CA ARG A 21 -19.90 44.14 9.87
C ARG A 21 -19.13 44.02 8.54
N LYS A 22 -18.30 45.01 8.22
CA LYS A 22 -17.43 45.03 7.04
C LYS A 22 -16.36 43.93 7.07
N THR A 23 -15.79 43.63 8.24
CA THR A 23 -14.77 42.59 8.41
C THR A 23 -15.37 41.19 8.36
N TRP A 24 -16.59 41.00 8.89
CA TRP A 24 -17.33 39.74 8.72
C TRP A 24 -17.69 39.46 7.25
N ILE A 25 -18.05 40.49 6.48
CA ILE A 25 -18.27 40.37 5.04
C ILE A 25 -16.98 39.99 4.31
N LEU A 26 -15.84 40.60 4.68
CA LEU A 26 -14.53 40.25 4.10
C LEU A 26 -14.12 38.81 4.43
N ILE A 27 -14.35 38.35 5.66
CA ILE A 27 -14.07 36.97 6.07
C ILE A 27 -14.95 36.00 5.28
N ALA A 28 -16.26 36.27 5.21
CA ALA A 28 -17.20 35.43 4.46
C ALA A 28 -16.86 35.39 2.95
N ALA A 29 -16.51 36.53 2.36
CA ALA A 29 -16.08 36.62 0.97
C ALA A 29 -14.78 35.86 0.71
N PHE A 30 -13.79 35.98 1.61
CA PHE A 30 -12.54 35.24 1.53
C PHE A 30 -12.77 33.72 1.66
N LEU A 31 -13.65 33.30 2.57
CA LEU A 31 -13.96 31.90 2.80
C LEU A 31 -14.71 31.29 1.60
N LEU A 32 -15.62 32.04 0.98
CA LEU A 32 -16.28 31.64 -0.26
C LEU A 32 -15.30 31.53 -1.43
N LEU A 33 -14.39 32.49 -1.59
CA LEU A 33 -13.32 32.44 -2.58
C LEU A 33 -12.45 31.19 -2.40
N LEU A 34 -12.01 30.93 -1.17
CA LEU A 34 -11.20 29.76 -0.83
C LEU A 34 -11.92 28.45 -1.17
N MET A 35 -13.21 28.36 -0.85
CA MET A 35 -14.00 27.16 -1.10
C MET A 35 -14.20 26.90 -2.61
N GLY A 36 -14.41 27.95 -3.40
CA GLY A 36 -14.42 27.86 -4.86
C GLY A 36 -13.07 27.42 -5.44
N LEU A 37 -11.97 27.94 -4.88
CA LEU A 37 -10.62 27.58 -5.31
C LEU A 37 -10.28 26.12 -5.00
N LEU A 38 -10.72 25.61 -3.84
CA LEU A 38 -10.58 24.21 -3.46
C LEU A 38 -11.38 23.27 -4.37
N ALA A 39 -12.63 23.64 -4.68
CA ALA A 39 -13.44 22.88 -5.62
C ALA A 39 -12.80 22.85 -7.02
N TRP A 40 -12.27 23.98 -7.49
CA TRP A 40 -11.57 24.08 -8.76
C TRP A 40 -10.26 23.27 -8.78
N ALA A 41 -9.49 23.28 -7.68
CA ALA A 41 -8.29 22.48 -7.53
C ALA A 41 -8.59 20.97 -7.55
N ALA A 42 -9.65 20.54 -6.88
CA ALA A 42 -10.08 19.14 -6.89
C ALA A 42 -10.42 18.64 -8.31
N ILE A 43 -11.12 19.47 -9.09
CA ILE A 43 -11.45 19.16 -10.50
C ILE A 43 -10.18 19.10 -11.36
N SER A 44 -9.24 20.02 -11.15
CA SER A 44 -7.98 20.07 -11.90
C SER A 44 -7.07 18.88 -11.61
N ILE A 45 -6.98 18.45 -10.34
CA ILE A 45 -6.19 17.28 -9.92
C ILE A 45 -6.78 16.00 -10.51
N ALA A 46 -8.11 15.85 -10.51
CA ALA A 46 -8.77 14.70 -11.13
C ALA A 46 -8.50 14.61 -12.64
N GLY A 47 -8.51 15.75 -13.35
CA GLY A 47 -8.16 15.82 -14.78
C GLY A 47 -6.68 15.51 -15.05
N TRP A 48 -5.77 15.92 -14.16
CA TRP A 48 -4.34 15.70 -14.31
C TRP A 48 -3.92 14.24 -14.01
N LEU A 49 -4.51 13.62 -12.99
CA LEU A 49 -4.29 12.20 -12.66
C LEU A 49 -4.74 11.27 -13.80
N PHE A 50 -5.83 11.63 -14.49
CA PHE A 50 -6.29 10.87 -15.66
C PHE A 50 -5.35 11.02 -16.87
N GLY A 51 -4.72 12.19 -17.04
CA GLY A 51 -3.70 12.42 -18.08
C GLY A 51 -2.38 11.68 -17.83
N MET A 52 -1.94 11.54 -16.57
CA MET A 52 -0.73 10.81 -16.19
C MET A 52 -0.88 9.29 -16.39
N ALA A 53 -2.08 8.75 -16.16
CA ALA A 53 -2.38 7.34 -16.37
C ALA A 53 -2.23 6.91 -17.84
N GLN A 54 -2.43 7.81 -18.81
CA GLN A 54 -2.19 7.50 -20.23
C GLN A 54 -0.72 7.56 -20.62
N GLN A 55 0.08 8.44 -20.02
CA GLN A 55 1.52 8.57 -20.33
C GLN A 55 2.35 7.36 -19.86
N GLY A 56 1.87 6.60 -18.87
CA GLY A 56 2.51 5.36 -18.43
C GLY A 56 2.35 4.18 -19.40
N VAL A 57 1.38 4.24 -20.32
CA VAL A 57 1.12 3.18 -21.31
C VAL A 57 1.96 3.35 -22.58
N ASP A 58 2.45 4.57 -22.85
CA ASP A 58 3.30 4.91 -24.01
C ASP A 58 4.80 5.00 -23.69
N ALA A 59 5.24 4.54 -22.51
CA ALA A 59 6.67 4.46 -22.16
C ALA A 59 7.35 3.34 -22.96
N ALA A 60 7.72 3.68 -24.19
CA ALA A 60 8.34 2.82 -25.18
C ALA A 60 9.71 2.25 -24.68
N PRO A 61 10.13 1.06 -25.17
CA PRO A 61 11.33 0.33 -24.70
C PRO A 61 12.66 1.08 -24.88
N GLU A 62 12.65 2.25 -25.53
CA GLU A 62 13.80 3.14 -25.69
C GLU A 62 14.27 3.72 -24.34
N THR A 63 13.36 4.06 -23.43
CA THR A 63 13.70 4.75 -22.18
C THR A 63 14.44 3.83 -21.20
N VAL A 64 14.12 2.54 -21.21
CA VAL A 64 14.81 1.51 -20.41
C VAL A 64 16.24 1.30 -20.92
N ARG A 65 16.46 1.37 -22.24
CA ARG A 65 17.81 1.25 -22.84
C ARG A 65 18.68 2.47 -22.59
N SER A 66 18.10 3.68 -22.57
CA SER A 66 18.89 4.88 -22.25
C SER A 66 19.41 4.85 -20.81
N ILE A 67 18.63 4.33 -19.86
CA ILE A 67 19.03 4.24 -18.45
C ILE A 67 20.14 3.21 -18.26
N SER A 68 20.05 2.04 -18.89
CA SER A 68 21.11 1.03 -18.80
C SER A 68 22.42 1.48 -19.46
N SER A 69 22.35 2.17 -20.59
CA SER A 69 23.55 2.74 -21.24
C SER A 69 24.22 3.83 -20.40
N GLN A 70 23.43 4.60 -19.64
CA GLN A 70 23.93 5.66 -18.78
C GLN A 70 24.66 5.08 -17.55
N VAL A 71 24.17 3.97 -16.98
CA VAL A 71 24.82 3.29 -15.84
C VAL A 71 26.18 2.70 -16.23
N GLU A 72 26.31 2.11 -17.42
CA GLU A 72 27.58 1.55 -17.92
C GLU A 72 28.63 2.65 -18.15
N GLN A 73 28.21 3.85 -18.57
CA GLN A 73 29.10 5.00 -18.77
C GLN A 73 29.71 5.51 -17.45
N PHE A 74 28.99 5.38 -16.33
CA PHE A 74 29.47 5.86 -15.02
C PHE A 74 30.24 4.78 -14.23
N MET A 75 30.01 3.49 -14.50
CA MET A 75 30.65 2.38 -13.79
C MET A 75 31.01 1.22 -14.73
N PRO A 76 32.12 1.31 -15.49
CA PRO A 76 32.56 0.21 -16.34
C PRO A 76 32.91 -1.01 -15.48
N GLY A 77 32.27 -2.15 -15.74
CA GLY A 77 32.53 -3.41 -15.02
C GLY A 77 31.61 -3.71 -13.83
N ALA A 78 30.53 -2.94 -13.65
CA ALA A 78 29.50 -3.24 -12.64
C ALA A 78 28.93 -4.67 -12.82
N GLN A 79 28.78 -5.12 -14.06
CA GLN A 79 28.24 -6.44 -14.38
C GLN A 79 29.19 -7.59 -14.00
N GLU A 80 30.50 -7.37 -14.15
CA GLU A 80 31.56 -8.32 -13.76
C GLU A 80 31.66 -8.45 -12.22
N THR A 81 31.43 -7.33 -11.52
CA THR A 81 31.46 -7.26 -10.05
C THR A 81 30.28 -8.02 -9.43
N VAL A 82 29.10 -7.97 -10.07
CA VAL A 82 27.93 -8.77 -9.66
C VAL A 82 28.16 -10.26 -9.92
N ARG A 83 28.77 -10.62 -11.06
CA ARG A 83 29.09 -12.03 -11.37
C ARG A 83 30.09 -12.64 -10.38
N SER A 84 31.16 -11.91 -10.08
CA SER A 84 32.22 -12.37 -9.17
C SER A 84 31.77 -12.43 -7.71
N ALA A 85 30.81 -11.60 -7.29
CA ALA A 85 30.15 -11.72 -6.00
C ALA A 85 29.25 -12.96 -5.90
N THR A 86 28.59 -13.34 -7.01
CA THR A 86 27.71 -14.51 -7.04
C THR A 86 28.50 -15.83 -6.98
N ALA A 87 29.66 -15.89 -7.66
CA ALA A 87 30.51 -17.09 -7.69
C ALA A 87 31.20 -17.41 -6.35
N GLN A 88 31.41 -16.42 -5.48
CA GLN A 88 32.09 -16.62 -4.19
C GLN A 88 31.17 -17.17 -3.09
N VAL A 89 29.85 -17.14 -3.28
CA VAL A 89 28.87 -17.63 -2.29
C VAL A 89 28.75 -19.16 -2.33
N GLU A 90 29.09 -19.80 -3.44
CA GLU A 90 28.88 -21.25 -3.62
C GLU A 90 29.96 -22.13 -2.96
N GLN A 91 31.09 -21.57 -2.52
CA GLN A 91 32.28 -22.37 -2.19
C GLN A 91 32.74 -22.39 -0.73
N ILE A 92 32.10 -21.68 0.22
CA ILE A 92 32.62 -21.69 1.60
C ILE A 92 31.47 -21.74 2.65
N ILE A 93 31.60 -22.72 3.55
CA ILE A 93 30.98 -22.88 4.89
C ILE A 93 29.77 -23.86 4.99
N PRO A 94 30.00 -25.13 5.41
CA PRO A 94 28.97 -25.95 6.04
C PRO A 94 28.78 -25.47 7.49
N GLY A 95 27.60 -24.93 7.80
CA GLY A 95 27.25 -24.35 9.11
C GLY A 95 26.56 -22.98 9.05
N ALA A 96 26.45 -22.39 7.85
CA ALA A 96 25.69 -21.15 7.67
C ALA A 96 24.17 -21.37 7.65
N GLN A 97 23.68 -22.59 7.42
CA GLN A 97 22.24 -22.86 7.27
C GLN A 97 21.45 -22.63 8.56
N GLU A 98 22.00 -22.96 9.74
CA GLU A 98 21.31 -22.68 11.02
C GLU A 98 21.27 -21.19 11.38
N THR A 99 22.31 -20.41 11.04
CA THR A 99 22.33 -18.95 11.32
C THR A 99 21.55 -18.16 10.27
N LEU A 100 21.55 -18.63 9.02
CA LEU A 100 20.73 -18.07 7.94
C LEU A 100 19.24 -18.34 8.22
N GLY A 101 18.85 -19.51 8.72
CA GLY A 101 17.47 -19.80 9.15
C GLY A 101 16.86 -18.73 10.07
N ALA A 102 17.67 -18.18 10.99
CA ALA A 102 17.24 -17.16 11.95
C ALA A 102 17.26 -15.72 11.39
N LEU A 103 18.09 -15.44 10.38
CA LEU A 103 18.26 -14.09 9.79
C LEU A 103 17.54 -13.90 8.44
N LEU A 104 17.12 -15.00 7.81
CA LEU A 104 16.36 -15.00 6.55
C LEU A 104 15.08 -14.13 6.58
N PRO A 105 14.31 -14.04 7.67
CA PRO A 105 13.14 -13.14 7.71
C PRO A 105 13.52 -11.67 7.54
N ALA A 106 14.68 -11.27 8.07
CA ALA A 106 15.16 -9.88 8.03
C ALA A 106 15.86 -9.55 6.69
N LEU A 107 16.51 -10.53 6.06
CA LEU A 107 17.18 -10.36 4.76
C LEU A 107 16.23 -10.48 3.56
N SER A 108 15.14 -11.25 3.69
CA SER A 108 14.12 -11.42 2.64
C SER A 108 13.13 -10.25 2.57
N ALA A 109 13.15 -9.33 3.55
CA ALA A 109 12.26 -8.18 3.60
C ALA A 109 12.56 -7.10 2.53
N ASN A 110 13.60 -7.29 1.71
CA ASN A 110 14.08 -6.29 0.76
C ASN A 110 14.30 -6.81 -0.66
N THR A 111 14.03 -8.08 -0.92
CA THR A 111 14.08 -8.69 -2.25
C THR A 111 12.68 -9.10 -2.67
N LEU A 112 12.30 -8.74 -3.90
CA LEU A 112 11.06 -9.25 -4.47
C LEU A 112 11.16 -10.78 -4.56
N PRO A 113 10.19 -11.53 -4.03
CA PRO A 113 10.14 -12.96 -4.19
C PRO A 113 9.90 -13.31 -5.66
N THR A 114 10.70 -14.25 -6.19
CA THR A 114 10.67 -14.63 -7.61
C THR A 114 10.05 -16.01 -7.84
N SER A 115 9.86 -16.80 -6.78
CA SER A 115 9.30 -18.15 -6.86
C SER A 115 8.11 -18.33 -5.93
N ASP A 116 7.19 -19.18 -6.38
CA ASP A 116 5.97 -19.54 -5.67
C ASP A 116 6.26 -20.72 -4.74
N VAL A 117 5.80 -20.66 -3.49
CA VAL A 117 5.85 -21.81 -2.57
C VAL A 117 4.73 -22.81 -2.90
N SER A 118 4.94 -24.10 -2.62
CA SER A 118 3.92 -25.13 -2.84
C SER A 118 2.60 -24.82 -2.13
N GLY A 119 1.47 -25.10 -2.79
CA GLY A 119 0.13 -24.83 -2.25
C GLY A 119 -0.90 -24.57 -3.36
N THR A 120 -2.13 -24.26 -2.96
CA THR A 120 -3.21 -23.83 -3.87
C THR A 120 -3.80 -22.52 -3.37
N ASP A 121 -4.14 -21.63 -4.29
CA ASP A 121 -4.75 -20.36 -3.97
C ASP A 121 -6.17 -20.58 -3.42
N PRO A 122 -6.47 -20.13 -2.20
CA PRO A 122 -7.75 -20.40 -1.57
C PRO A 122 -8.81 -19.38 -2.00
N GLY A 123 -10.06 -19.80 -1.92
CA GLY A 123 -11.21 -18.93 -2.14
C GLY A 123 -11.60 -18.74 -3.60
N PRO A 124 -12.69 -17.99 -3.85
CA PRO A 124 -13.30 -17.87 -5.17
C PRO A 124 -12.71 -16.74 -6.02
N VAL A 125 -11.82 -15.92 -5.44
CA VAL A 125 -11.18 -14.79 -6.12
C VAL A 125 -9.75 -15.20 -6.45
N ALA A 126 -9.40 -15.17 -7.73
CA ALA A 126 -8.04 -15.45 -8.17
C ALA A 126 -7.05 -14.48 -7.54
N ARG A 127 -5.81 -14.95 -7.33
CA ARG A 127 -4.70 -14.09 -6.91
C ARG A 127 -4.52 -12.91 -7.86
N PHE A 128 -4.18 -11.75 -7.30
CA PHE A 128 -3.84 -10.56 -8.10
C PHE A 128 -2.65 -10.84 -9.05
N PRO A 129 -2.77 -10.53 -10.35
CA PRO A 129 -1.69 -10.75 -11.32
C PRO A 129 -0.37 -10.07 -10.90
N GLY A 130 0.73 -10.80 -10.97
CA GLY A 130 2.05 -10.28 -10.61
C GLY A 130 2.43 -10.43 -9.13
N LEU A 131 1.52 -10.92 -8.27
CA LEU A 131 1.91 -11.40 -6.94
C LEU A 131 2.31 -12.88 -6.99
N VAL A 132 3.32 -13.25 -6.21
CA VAL A 132 3.73 -14.64 -6.00
C VAL A 132 3.38 -15.06 -4.57
N ARG A 133 3.11 -16.36 -4.38
CA ARG A 133 2.85 -16.90 -3.05
C ARG A 133 4.15 -17.14 -2.32
N VAL A 134 4.30 -16.52 -1.16
CA VAL A 134 5.49 -16.63 -0.31
C VAL A 134 5.25 -17.41 0.98
N GLN A 135 3.99 -17.59 1.35
CA GLN A 135 3.59 -18.40 2.49
C GLN A 135 2.29 -19.12 2.16
N TRP A 136 2.21 -20.37 2.57
CA TRP A 136 0.98 -21.15 2.54
C TRP A 136 0.92 -22.00 3.81
N LEU A 137 -0.17 -21.87 4.55
CA LEU A 137 -0.41 -22.59 5.79
C LEU A 137 -1.84 -23.12 5.79
N ARG A 138 -2.01 -24.41 6.03
CA ARG A 138 -3.32 -25.03 6.24
C ARG A 138 -3.41 -25.56 7.66
N THR A 139 -4.50 -25.22 8.32
CA THR A 139 -4.96 -25.82 9.57
C THR A 139 -6.26 -26.58 9.32
N ASP A 140 -6.80 -27.23 10.34
CA ASP A 140 -8.10 -27.91 10.27
C ASP A 140 -9.27 -26.93 10.02
N GLN A 141 -9.09 -25.65 10.34
CA GLN A 141 -10.16 -24.65 10.30
C GLN A 141 -10.00 -23.63 9.16
N HIS A 142 -8.76 -23.32 8.76
CA HIS A 142 -8.50 -22.28 7.77
C HIS A 142 -7.28 -22.58 6.89
N VAL A 143 -7.27 -21.99 5.71
CA VAL A 143 -6.08 -21.84 4.87
C VAL A 143 -5.66 -20.38 4.92
N GLN A 144 -4.41 -20.13 5.29
CA GLN A 144 -3.79 -18.81 5.21
C GLN A 144 -2.75 -18.81 4.10
N VAL A 145 -2.78 -17.78 3.28
CA VAL A 145 -1.82 -17.56 2.21
C VAL A 145 -1.30 -16.14 2.26
N ARG A 146 0.00 -15.97 2.00
CA ARG A 146 0.62 -14.66 1.82
C ARG A 146 1.12 -14.54 0.39
N TYR A 147 0.70 -13.48 -0.27
CA TYR A 147 1.20 -13.08 -1.57
C TYR A 147 2.04 -11.81 -1.47
N GLN A 148 3.05 -11.72 -2.32
CA GLN A 148 3.91 -10.55 -2.41
C GLN A 148 4.30 -10.24 -3.85
N GLY A 149 4.46 -8.96 -4.15
CA GLY A 149 4.87 -8.50 -5.47
C GLY A 149 4.79 -6.99 -5.61
N GLN A 150 5.19 -6.47 -6.77
CA GLN A 150 5.03 -5.06 -7.11
C GLN A 150 3.62 -4.81 -7.63
N ALA A 151 2.86 -3.94 -6.95
CA ALA A 151 1.53 -3.53 -7.37
C ALA A 151 1.15 -2.20 -6.72
N ALA A 152 0.14 -1.52 -7.24
CA ALA A 152 -0.45 -0.38 -6.55
C ALA A 152 -1.51 -0.87 -5.55
N LEU A 153 -1.42 -0.41 -4.29
CA LEU A 153 -2.41 -0.70 -3.24
C LEU A 153 -3.88 -0.58 -3.72
N PRO A 154 -4.32 0.51 -4.39
CA PRO A 154 -5.72 0.64 -4.83
C PRO A 154 -6.12 -0.39 -5.90
N GLU A 155 -5.20 -0.82 -6.77
CA GLU A 155 -5.50 -1.85 -7.78
C GLU A 155 -5.74 -3.21 -7.12
N VAL A 156 -4.92 -3.55 -6.12
CA VAL A 156 -5.05 -4.80 -5.37
C VAL A 156 -6.36 -4.81 -4.58
N ILE A 157 -6.70 -3.72 -3.90
CA ILE A 157 -7.99 -3.59 -3.18
C ILE A 157 -9.16 -3.73 -4.17
N GLY A 158 -9.13 -3.01 -5.29
CA GLY A 158 -10.19 -3.05 -6.30
C GLY A 158 -10.41 -4.45 -6.87
N HIS A 159 -9.33 -5.18 -7.14
CA HIS A 159 -9.37 -6.57 -7.62
C HIS A 159 -10.08 -7.50 -6.62
N TYR A 160 -9.67 -7.50 -5.35
CA TYR A 160 -10.29 -8.39 -4.36
C TYR A 160 -11.71 -7.97 -4.01
N ALA A 161 -11.97 -6.68 -3.81
CA ALA A 161 -13.31 -6.18 -3.51
C ALA A 161 -14.29 -6.50 -4.65
N GLY A 162 -13.90 -6.23 -5.90
CA GLY A 162 -14.71 -6.56 -7.08
C GLY A 162 -14.91 -8.06 -7.27
N GLY A 163 -13.85 -8.86 -7.06
CA GLY A 163 -13.93 -10.31 -7.15
C GLY A 163 -14.88 -10.92 -6.12
N PHE A 164 -14.77 -10.53 -4.85
CA PHE A 164 -15.66 -11.01 -3.79
C PHE A 164 -17.10 -10.55 -4.00
N ALA A 165 -17.31 -9.29 -4.42
CA ALA A 165 -18.64 -8.77 -4.72
C ALA A 165 -19.30 -9.53 -5.90
N ALA A 166 -18.55 -9.83 -6.96
CA ALA A 166 -19.04 -10.63 -8.09
C ALA A 166 -19.45 -12.05 -7.68
N GLN A 167 -18.85 -12.58 -6.60
CA GLN A 167 -19.18 -13.87 -6.00
C GLN A 167 -20.30 -13.78 -4.95
N GLY A 168 -20.87 -12.58 -4.73
CA GLY A 168 -21.98 -12.33 -3.80
C GLY A 168 -21.58 -12.23 -2.33
N TYR A 169 -20.30 -11.99 -2.04
CA TYR A 169 -19.86 -11.75 -0.66
C TYR A 169 -20.17 -10.32 -0.24
N GLN A 170 -20.58 -10.15 1.01
CA GLN A 170 -20.70 -8.84 1.64
C GLN A 170 -19.34 -8.42 2.19
N GLN A 171 -18.89 -7.22 1.82
CA GLN A 171 -17.66 -6.64 2.33
C GLN A 171 -17.91 -5.92 3.66
N ASN A 172 -17.03 -6.15 4.62
CA ASN A 172 -16.92 -5.43 5.88
C ASN A 172 -15.51 -4.84 5.99
N LEU A 173 -15.39 -3.52 5.85
CA LEU A 173 -14.11 -2.82 5.98
C LEU A 173 -13.79 -2.62 7.46
N LEU A 174 -12.72 -3.24 7.95
CA LEU A 174 -12.33 -3.19 9.36
C LEU A 174 -11.42 -2.00 9.68
N SER A 175 -10.48 -1.70 8.79
CA SER A 175 -9.57 -0.54 8.92
C SER A 175 -9.01 -0.14 7.56
N ALA A 176 -8.80 1.16 7.34
CA ALA A 176 -8.11 1.67 6.16
C ALA A 176 -7.11 2.76 6.57
N THR A 177 -5.89 2.65 6.08
CA THR A 177 -4.79 3.61 6.26
C THR A 177 -4.07 3.82 4.94
N THR A 178 -3.15 4.77 4.87
CA THR A 178 -2.36 5.03 3.66
C THR A 178 -1.44 3.88 3.26
N THR A 179 -1.14 2.95 4.18
CA THR A 179 -0.20 1.85 3.96
C THR A 179 -0.82 0.47 4.15
N GLU A 180 -2.07 0.38 4.60
CA GLU A 180 -2.70 -0.89 4.92
C GLU A 180 -4.23 -0.79 4.94
N GLU A 181 -4.91 -1.76 4.34
CA GLU A 181 -6.35 -1.97 4.50
C GLU A 181 -6.66 -3.40 4.98
N ARG A 182 -7.67 -3.52 5.85
CA ARG A 182 -8.17 -4.78 6.39
C ARG A 182 -9.65 -4.93 6.06
N HIS A 183 -9.99 -6.06 5.48
CA HIS A 183 -11.35 -6.38 5.07
C HIS A 183 -11.75 -7.77 5.57
N GLU A 184 -13.04 -7.94 5.78
CA GLU A 184 -13.68 -9.23 5.98
C GLU A 184 -14.77 -9.40 4.90
N TYR A 185 -14.88 -10.60 4.34
CA TYR A 185 -15.89 -10.94 3.34
C TYR A 185 -16.73 -12.11 3.83
N LEU A 186 -18.05 -11.95 3.81
CA LEU A 186 -19.00 -12.88 4.41
C LEU A 186 -20.03 -13.36 3.38
N LYS A 187 -20.28 -14.67 3.35
CA LYS A 187 -21.34 -15.30 2.55
C LYS A 187 -21.68 -16.68 3.08
N ASP A 188 -22.95 -16.96 3.34
CA ASP A 188 -23.45 -18.31 3.70
C ASP A 188 -22.67 -19.00 4.83
N GLY A 189 -22.21 -18.22 5.83
CA GLY A 189 -21.38 -18.72 6.94
C GLY A 189 -19.88 -18.83 6.64
N ALA A 190 -19.45 -18.72 5.38
CA ALA A 190 -18.05 -18.58 5.00
C ALA A 190 -17.55 -17.16 5.32
N ARG A 191 -16.33 -17.08 5.85
CA ARG A 191 -15.65 -15.85 6.23
C ARG A 191 -14.24 -15.82 5.67
N PHE A 192 -13.93 -14.80 4.88
CA PHE A 192 -12.58 -14.53 4.41
C PHE A 192 -12.03 -13.27 5.07
N GLY A 193 -10.80 -13.35 5.59
CA GLY A 193 -10.04 -12.20 6.06
C GLY A 193 -9.04 -11.78 5.00
N LEU A 194 -8.96 -10.50 4.68
CA LEU A 194 -8.00 -9.94 3.73
C LEU A 194 -7.26 -8.76 4.36
N ILE A 195 -5.94 -8.80 4.36
CA ILE A 195 -5.09 -7.67 4.74
C ILE A 195 -4.21 -7.35 3.54
N VAL A 196 -4.22 -6.10 3.10
CA VAL A 196 -3.36 -5.60 2.03
C VAL A 196 -2.48 -4.50 2.61
N SER A 197 -1.16 -4.65 2.55
CA SER A 197 -0.22 -3.68 3.12
C SER A 197 0.92 -3.33 2.16
N ILE A 198 1.43 -2.11 2.30
CA ILE A 198 2.64 -1.62 1.64
C ILE A 198 3.82 -1.92 2.55
N GLN A 199 4.83 -2.62 2.03
CA GLN A 199 6.14 -2.74 2.70
C GLN A 199 7.08 -1.62 2.24
N ASN A 200 7.95 -1.89 1.26
CA ASN A 200 8.98 -0.98 0.77
C ASN A 200 8.85 -0.83 -0.75
N ARG A 201 9.11 0.37 -1.31
CA ARG A 201 9.18 0.61 -2.78
C ARG A 201 7.98 0.03 -3.58
N ASN A 202 6.74 0.25 -3.12
CA ASN A 202 5.51 -0.30 -3.71
C ASN A 202 5.42 -1.83 -3.76
N GLN A 203 6.16 -2.54 -2.91
CA GLN A 203 5.90 -3.96 -2.66
C GLN A 203 4.64 -4.10 -1.81
N ILE A 204 3.63 -4.78 -2.37
CA ILE A 204 2.39 -5.12 -1.68
C ILE A 204 2.52 -6.50 -1.07
N THR A 205 2.07 -6.63 0.17
CA THR A 205 1.77 -7.92 0.80
C THR A 205 0.26 -8.09 0.89
N VAL A 206 -0.23 -9.25 0.49
CA VAL A 206 -1.62 -9.67 0.67
C VAL A 206 -1.64 -10.88 1.58
N ASP A 207 -2.23 -10.75 2.76
CA ASP A 207 -2.56 -11.87 3.64
C ASP A 207 -4.03 -12.22 3.46
N LEU A 208 -4.31 -13.42 2.96
CA LEU A 208 -5.67 -13.94 2.77
C LEU A 208 -5.87 -15.15 3.67
N VAL A 209 -6.90 -15.10 4.51
CA VAL A 209 -7.38 -16.19 5.35
C VAL A 209 -8.72 -16.66 4.81
N ALA A 210 -8.82 -17.94 4.50
CA ALA A 210 -9.99 -18.60 3.96
C ALA A 210 -10.43 -19.75 4.87
N PRO A 211 -11.72 -20.11 4.92
CA PRO A 211 -12.15 -21.32 5.60
C PRO A 211 -11.52 -22.56 4.94
N ALA A 212 -11.18 -23.58 5.72
CA ALA A 212 -10.71 -24.84 5.18
C ALA A 212 -11.86 -25.54 4.44
N SER A 213 -11.59 -25.97 3.20
CA SER A 213 -12.49 -26.81 2.39
C SER A 213 -12.44 -28.27 2.81
#